data_AF-A0A9P4LTX4-F1
#
_entry.id   AF-A0A9P4LTX4-F1
#
_cell.length_a   1.000
_cell.length_b   1.000
_cell.length_c   1.000
_cell.angle_alpha   90.00
_cell.angle_beta   90.00
_cell.angle_gamma   90.00
#
_symmetry.space_group_name_H-M   'P 1'
#
loop_
_entity.id
_entity.type
_entity.pdbx_description
1 polymer ?
#
loop_
_entity_poly.entity_id
_entity_poly.type
_entity_poly.pdbx_seq_one_letter_code
_entity_poly.pdbx_strand_id
1 'polypeptide(L)'
;NLPDKIVVMGKMSDEDTTWVAEDLPDWQHAIYLVDAPANTTEPHTPLNKGREAMAYLTYIIDHYGSFPSVVAFIHSHRDKFWHSDGMPGRGNWLALRVLNTDYIQDAGYASLRCALGPGCPAEVQPFREAGPLNVAYERNMSSVWEAFWPGEECPKIIAAPCCAQFAVSGAQIMKREREEYVRYRDWLVETSIGDSNSGRIFEYLWHVIFGQDPVFCPDYQTCWHDVY
;
A
#
# COMPACT_ATOMS: atom_id res chain seq x y z
N ASN A 1 19.13 1.64 -20.41
CA ASN A 1 18.88 1.29 -19.00
C ASN A 1 17.50 1.82 -18.65
N LEU A 2 16.62 0.96 -18.14
CA LEU A 2 15.33 1.42 -17.63
C LEU A 2 15.55 2.31 -16.39
N PRO A 3 14.64 3.26 -16.09
CA PRO A 3 14.74 4.05 -14.87
C PRO A 3 14.78 3.17 -13.61
N ASP A 4 15.51 3.56 -12.58
CA ASP A 4 15.70 2.75 -11.36
C ASP A 4 14.60 2.97 -10.31
N LYS A 5 13.40 3.35 -10.75
CA LYS A 5 12.22 3.60 -9.92
C LYS A 5 10.98 3.15 -10.68
N ILE A 6 9.97 2.65 -9.97
CA ILE A 6 8.71 2.22 -10.58
C ILE A 6 7.51 2.63 -9.73
N VAL A 7 6.43 3.04 -10.40
CA VAL A 7 5.13 3.26 -9.77
C VAL A 7 4.19 2.08 -10.06
N VAL A 8 3.50 1.60 -9.05
CA VAL A 8 2.60 0.45 -9.10
C VAL A 8 1.21 0.88 -8.65
N MET A 9 0.20 0.58 -9.45
CA MET A 9 -1.19 0.93 -9.14
C MET A 9 -2.18 -0.09 -9.72
N GLY A 10 -3.27 -0.30 -9.00
CA GLY A 10 -4.50 -0.88 -9.57
C GLY A 10 -5.37 0.25 -10.12
N LYS A 11 -6.07 0.00 -11.22
CA LYS A 11 -7.06 0.91 -11.80
C LYS A 11 -8.32 0.16 -12.21
N MET A 12 -9.44 0.88 -12.18
CA MET A 12 -10.65 0.47 -12.90
C MET A 12 -10.53 0.86 -14.38
N SER A 13 -11.31 0.19 -15.23
CA SER A 13 -11.34 0.46 -16.68
C SER A 13 -11.72 1.90 -17.05
N ASP A 14 -12.49 2.60 -16.20
CA ASP A 14 -12.92 3.98 -16.38
C ASP A 14 -11.96 5.04 -15.80
N GLU A 15 -10.93 4.62 -15.06
CA GLU A 15 -9.95 5.53 -14.46
C GLU A 15 -8.85 5.93 -15.45
N ASP A 16 -8.51 7.21 -15.45
CA ASP A 16 -7.43 7.76 -16.26
C ASP A 16 -6.08 7.67 -15.56
N THR A 17 -5.14 6.99 -16.22
CA THR A 17 -3.75 6.82 -15.78
C THR A 17 -2.74 7.30 -16.83
N THR A 18 -3.19 8.02 -17.86
CA THR A 18 -2.31 8.58 -18.91
C THR A 18 -1.30 9.57 -18.34
N TRP A 19 -1.70 10.29 -17.27
CA TRP A 19 -0.85 11.21 -16.53
C TRP A 19 0.46 10.59 -16.05
N VAL A 20 0.52 9.27 -15.79
CA VAL A 20 1.74 8.61 -15.29
C VAL A 20 2.88 8.77 -16.29
N ALA A 21 2.61 8.52 -17.58
CA ALA A 21 3.63 8.65 -18.61
C ALA A 21 3.97 10.12 -18.93
N GLU A 22 3.01 11.02 -18.79
CA GLU A 22 3.19 12.46 -19.06
C GLU A 22 3.96 13.17 -17.93
N ASP A 23 3.63 12.85 -16.69
CA ASP A 23 4.17 13.53 -15.52
C ASP A 23 5.38 12.82 -14.90
N LEU A 24 5.54 11.51 -15.10
CA LEU A 24 6.64 10.72 -14.49
C LEU A 24 7.51 10.02 -15.56
N PRO A 25 8.09 10.75 -16.52
CA PRO A 25 8.87 10.14 -17.62
C PRO A 25 10.16 9.45 -17.14
N ASP A 26 10.63 9.75 -15.93
CA ASP A 26 11.78 9.12 -15.26
C ASP A 26 11.37 7.96 -14.33
N TRP A 27 10.11 7.54 -14.36
CA TRP A 27 9.62 6.37 -13.64
C TRP A 27 9.16 5.28 -14.62
N GLN A 28 9.46 4.02 -14.30
CA GLN A 28 8.73 2.91 -14.88
C GLN A 28 7.31 2.87 -14.30
N HIS A 29 6.40 2.10 -14.92
CA HIS A 29 5.05 1.90 -14.37
C HIS A 29 4.54 0.47 -14.53
N ALA A 30 3.86 -0.04 -13.51
CA ALA A 30 3.08 -1.27 -13.53
C ALA A 30 1.63 -0.96 -13.13
N ILE A 31 0.74 -0.95 -14.12
CA ILE A 31 -0.66 -0.53 -13.97
C ILE A 31 -1.55 -1.74 -14.23
N TYR A 32 -2.30 -2.19 -13.23
CA TYR A 32 -3.14 -3.39 -13.32
C TYR A 32 -4.62 -3.02 -13.41
N LEU A 33 -5.32 -3.53 -14.43
CA LEU A 33 -6.78 -3.50 -14.48
C LEU A 33 -7.36 -4.45 -13.43
N VAL A 34 -8.21 -3.93 -12.53
CA VAL A 34 -8.83 -4.75 -11.47
C VAL A 34 -10.19 -5.33 -11.88
N ASP A 35 -10.86 -4.72 -12.84
CA ASP A 35 -12.16 -5.10 -13.39
C ASP A 35 -12.04 -5.68 -14.83
N ALA A 36 -10.87 -6.26 -15.13
CA ALA A 36 -10.55 -6.80 -16.44
C ALA A 36 -11.53 -7.92 -16.89
N PRO A 37 -11.99 -7.91 -18.15
CA PRO A 37 -12.62 -9.07 -18.77
C PRO A 37 -11.64 -10.24 -18.88
N ALA A 38 -12.16 -11.49 -18.86
CA ALA A 38 -11.34 -12.71 -18.87
C ALA A 38 -10.35 -12.85 -20.06
N ASN A 39 -10.59 -12.13 -21.16
CA ASN A 39 -9.76 -12.18 -22.37
C ASN A 39 -8.83 -10.95 -22.50
N THR A 40 -8.62 -10.17 -21.44
CA THR A 40 -7.74 -9.00 -21.53
C THR A 40 -6.29 -9.42 -21.73
N THR A 41 -5.57 -8.70 -22.59
CA THR A 41 -4.12 -8.85 -22.76
C THR A 41 -3.34 -7.80 -21.97
N GLU A 42 -4.02 -6.81 -21.40
CA GLU A 42 -3.43 -5.81 -20.51
C GLU A 42 -3.06 -6.44 -19.17
N PRO A 43 -2.05 -5.93 -18.44
CA PRO A 43 -1.78 -6.36 -17.08
C PRO A 43 -3.03 -6.21 -16.22
N HIS A 44 -3.39 -7.27 -15.49
CA HIS A 44 -4.62 -7.31 -14.70
C HIS A 44 -4.42 -8.14 -13.45
N THR A 45 -5.27 -7.91 -12.45
CA THR A 45 -5.27 -8.71 -11.23
C THR A 45 -5.98 -10.05 -11.45
N PRO A 46 -5.58 -11.13 -10.75
CA PRO A 46 -6.23 -12.43 -10.87
C PRO A 46 -7.69 -12.45 -10.38
N LEU A 47 -8.08 -11.49 -9.55
CA LEU A 47 -9.43 -11.37 -9.00
C LEU A 47 -9.71 -9.92 -8.56
N ASN A 48 -10.91 -9.40 -8.84
CA ASN A 48 -11.35 -8.10 -8.34
C ASN A 48 -11.72 -8.17 -6.84
N LYS A 49 -10.71 -8.07 -5.97
CA LYS A 49 -10.85 -8.27 -4.52
C LYS A 49 -9.72 -7.58 -3.75
N GLY A 50 -10.03 -6.93 -2.64
CA GLY A 50 -9.06 -6.23 -1.79
C GLY A 50 -8.61 -4.88 -2.31
N ARG A 51 -9.37 -4.25 -3.22
CA ARG A 51 -9.00 -2.96 -3.83
C ARG A 51 -7.59 -3.01 -4.46
N GLU A 52 -6.73 -2.03 -4.18
CA GLU A 52 -5.35 -1.95 -4.65
C GLU A 52 -4.44 -3.08 -4.14
N ALA A 53 -4.80 -3.74 -3.03
CA ALA A 53 -3.94 -4.73 -2.41
C ALA A 53 -3.65 -5.92 -3.33
N MET A 54 -4.62 -6.33 -4.16
CA MET A 54 -4.40 -7.40 -5.13
C MET A 54 -3.37 -7.01 -6.19
N ALA A 55 -3.44 -5.77 -6.71
CA ALA A 55 -2.45 -5.27 -7.66
C ALA A 55 -1.05 -5.20 -7.03
N TYR A 56 -0.95 -4.71 -5.80
CA TYR A 56 0.33 -4.58 -5.11
C TYR A 56 0.98 -5.94 -4.83
N LEU A 57 0.21 -6.89 -4.30
CA LEU A 57 0.69 -8.26 -4.07
C LEU A 57 1.06 -8.95 -5.38
N THR A 58 0.26 -8.76 -6.44
CA THR A 58 0.54 -9.36 -7.76
C THR A 58 1.87 -8.85 -8.30
N TYR A 59 2.12 -7.54 -8.26
CA TYR A 59 3.40 -6.97 -8.64
C TYR A 59 4.56 -7.54 -7.82
N ILE A 60 4.45 -7.56 -6.50
CA ILE A 60 5.51 -8.06 -5.62
C ILE A 60 5.84 -9.52 -5.94
N ILE A 61 4.82 -10.37 -6.13
CA ILE A 61 4.98 -11.81 -6.37
C ILE A 61 5.59 -12.10 -7.75
N ASP A 62 5.16 -11.37 -8.77
CA ASP A 62 5.55 -11.61 -10.17
C ASP A 62 6.95 -11.05 -10.48
N HIS A 63 7.38 -10.01 -9.74
CA HIS A 63 8.68 -9.36 -9.92
C HIS A 63 9.70 -9.67 -8.81
N TYR A 64 9.37 -10.61 -7.92
CA TYR A 64 10.21 -10.93 -6.77
C TYR A 64 11.65 -11.28 -7.17
N GLY A 65 12.62 -10.64 -6.49
CA GLY A 65 14.06 -10.78 -6.79
C GLY A 65 14.57 -9.86 -7.90
N SER A 66 13.72 -9.01 -8.49
CA SER A 66 14.08 -8.10 -9.60
C SER A 66 13.46 -6.71 -9.46
N PHE A 67 13.50 -6.16 -8.24
CA PHE A 67 12.97 -4.82 -7.97
C PHE A 67 13.99 -3.71 -8.30
N PRO A 68 13.53 -2.54 -8.78
CA PRO A 68 14.34 -1.32 -8.82
C PRO A 68 14.66 -0.82 -7.39
N SER A 69 15.51 0.21 -7.28
CA SER A 69 15.88 0.80 -5.99
C SER A 69 14.66 1.26 -5.17
N VAL A 70 13.65 1.84 -5.84
CA VAL A 70 12.41 2.34 -5.22
C VAL A 70 11.18 1.87 -5.97
N VAL A 71 10.21 1.35 -5.21
CA VAL A 71 8.87 0.97 -5.67
C VAL A 71 7.86 1.83 -4.94
N ALA A 72 7.07 2.62 -5.68
CA ALA A 72 5.98 3.42 -5.12
C ALA A 72 4.64 2.75 -5.41
N PHE A 73 3.86 2.48 -4.37
CA PHE A 73 2.52 1.93 -4.46
C PHE A 73 1.53 3.06 -4.19
N ILE A 74 0.71 3.39 -5.19
CA ILE A 74 -0.24 4.51 -5.12
C ILE A 74 -1.59 4.12 -5.71
N HIS A 75 -2.60 4.95 -5.45
CA HIS A 75 -3.86 4.88 -6.16
C HIS A 75 -3.73 5.50 -7.58
N SER A 76 -4.63 5.10 -8.48
CA SER A 76 -4.59 5.45 -9.91
C SER A 76 -4.77 6.93 -10.23
N HIS A 77 -5.43 7.70 -9.36
CA HIS A 77 -5.73 9.10 -9.62
C HIS A 77 -4.48 9.98 -9.57
N ARG A 78 -4.42 10.95 -10.48
CA ARG A 78 -3.39 12.00 -10.48
C ARG A 78 -3.48 12.88 -9.24
N ASP A 79 -4.69 13.38 -8.96
CA ASP A 79 -5.01 14.29 -7.86
C ASP A 79 -6.34 13.87 -7.20
N LYS A 80 -6.32 13.49 -5.91
CA LYS A 80 -7.53 13.44 -5.07
C LYS A 80 -7.21 13.93 -3.67
N PHE A 81 -7.83 15.07 -3.34
CA PHE A 81 -7.57 15.82 -2.12
C PHE A 81 -7.54 14.98 -0.82
N TRP A 82 -8.45 14.01 -0.65
CA TRP A 82 -8.53 13.24 0.60
C TRP A 82 -7.49 12.12 0.71
N HIS A 83 -7.04 11.54 -0.40
CA HIS A 83 -5.94 10.56 -0.41
C HIS A 83 -4.57 11.23 -0.42
N SER A 84 -4.50 12.49 -0.88
CA SER A 84 -3.26 13.26 -1.00
C SER A 84 -3.10 14.36 0.05
N ASP A 85 -3.90 14.34 1.12
CA ASP A 85 -3.74 15.30 2.22
C ASP A 85 -2.40 15.10 2.92
N GLY A 86 -1.63 16.18 3.09
CA GLY A 86 -0.27 16.10 3.60
C GLY A 86 0.76 15.56 2.61
N MET A 87 0.47 15.56 1.29
CA MET A 87 1.43 15.35 0.20
C MET A 87 1.74 16.66 -0.56
N PRO A 88 2.93 16.82 -1.18
CA PRO A 88 3.26 17.92 -2.09
C PRO A 88 2.20 18.12 -3.16
N GLY A 89 1.69 19.34 -3.28
CA GLY A 89 0.67 19.70 -4.28
C GLY A 89 -0.68 18.99 -4.12
N ARG A 90 -0.86 18.19 -3.06
CA ARG A 90 -2.03 17.33 -2.84
C ARG A 90 -2.32 16.43 -4.05
N GLY A 91 -1.26 15.87 -4.64
CA GLY A 91 -1.38 14.97 -5.78
C GLY A 91 -0.22 13.98 -5.89
N ASN A 92 -0.48 12.84 -6.53
CA ASN A 92 0.50 11.76 -6.71
C ASN A 92 1.64 12.19 -7.65
N TRP A 93 1.35 12.99 -8.67
CA TRP A 93 2.34 13.43 -9.65
C TRP A 93 3.47 14.25 -9.01
N LEU A 94 3.16 15.23 -8.15
CA LEU A 94 4.18 16.08 -7.54
C LEU A 94 4.90 15.33 -6.43
N ALA A 95 4.17 14.57 -5.61
CA ALA A 95 4.76 13.76 -4.55
C ALA A 95 5.80 12.77 -5.09
N LEU A 96 5.55 12.10 -6.22
CA LEU A 96 6.52 11.19 -6.83
C LEU A 96 7.68 11.91 -7.53
N ARG A 97 7.47 13.13 -8.04
CA ARG A 97 8.56 13.93 -8.63
C ARG A 97 9.57 14.42 -7.60
N VAL A 98 9.10 14.78 -6.41
CA VAL A 98 9.94 15.34 -5.34
C VAL A 98 10.27 14.32 -4.25
N LEU A 99 9.93 13.04 -4.46
CA LEU A 99 10.20 11.98 -3.50
C LEU A 99 11.70 11.86 -3.23
N ASN A 100 12.09 11.93 -1.97
CA ASN A 100 13.46 11.69 -1.53
C ASN A 100 13.78 10.19 -1.59
N THR A 101 14.30 9.73 -2.73
CA THR A 101 14.58 8.32 -2.98
C THR A 101 15.73 7.76 -2.15
N ASP A 102 16.64 8.62 -1.68
CA ASP A 102 17.74 8.21 -0.80
C ASP A 102 17.19 7.85 0.57
N TYR A 103 16.27 8.67 1.10
CA TYR A 103 15.56 8.35 2.33
C TYR A 103 14.75 7.06 2.23
N ILE A 104 14.04 6.81 1.11
CA ILE A 104 13.32 5.54 0.92
C ILE A 104 14.26 4.33 0.95
N GLN A 105 15.45 4.45 0.35
CA GLN A 105 16.44 3.39 0.36
C GLN A 105 17.01 3.14 1.77
N ASP A 106 17.31 4.21 2.51
CA ASP A 106 17.88 4.14 3.85
C ASP A 106 16.86 3.65 4.90
N ALA A 107 15.65 4.22 4.90
CA ALA A 107 14.57 3.87 5.84
C ALA A 107 13.86 2.57 5.47
N GLY A 108 13.92 2.18 4.19
CA GLY A 108 13.28 0.99 3.64
C GLY A 108 11.79 1.15 3.35
N TYR A 109 11.06 1.98 4.08
CA TYR A 109 9.62 2.25 3.89
C TYR A 109 9.29 3.68 4.31
N ALA A 110 8.39 4.33 3.57
CA ALA A 110 7.72 5.54 4.01
C ALA A 110 6.29 5.61 3.49
N SER A 111 5.36 6.08 4.32
CA SER A 111 4.08 6.56 3.82
C SER A 111 4.30 7.83 3.01
N LEU A 112 3.65 7.94 1.85
CA LEU A 112 3.63 9.20 1.10
C LEU A 112 2.73 10.22 1.82
N ARG A 113 1.78 9.76 2.63
CA ARG A 113 0.86 10.65 3.33
C ARG A 113 1.40 11.04 4.70
N CYS A 114 1.82 12.30 4.87
CA CYS A 114 2.31 12.79 6.17
C CYS A 114 1.20 13.24 7.13
N ALA A 115 0.00 13.53 6.63
CA ALA A 115 -1.11 13.92 7.49
C ALA A 115 -1.56 12.75 8.38
N LEU A 116 -1.71 12.99 9.69
CA LEU A 116 -1.93 11.92 10.66
C LEU A 116 -3.35 11.32 10.62
N GLY A 117 -4.38 12.13 10.34
CA GLY A 117 -5.77 11.68 10.36
C GLY A 117 -6.35 11.57 8.95
N PRO A 118 -7.05 10.48 8.58
CA PRO A 118 -7.36 9.31 9.41
C PRO A 118 -6.19 8.34 9.56
N GLY A 119 -6.27 7.42 10.53
CA GLY A 119 -5.28 6.37 10.76
C GLY A 119 -4.51 6.49 12.08
N CYS A 120 -3.86 7.64 12.33
CA CYS A 120 -3.15 7.88 13.57
C CYS A 120 -4.02 8.57 14.64
N PRO A 121 -3.78 8.30 15.94
CA PRO A 121 -2.74 7.41 16.49
C PRO A 121 -3.22 5.98 16.77
N ALA A 122 -4.51 5.69 16.64
CA ALA A 122 -5.09 4.43 17.11
C ALA A 122 -6.34 4.01 16.31
N GLU A 123 -6.25 3.99 14.98
CA GLU A 123 -7.38 3.60 14.14
C GLU A 123 -7.84 2.17 14.44
N VAL A 124 -6.98 1.17 14.25
CA VAL A 124 -7.37 -0.23 14.40
C VAL A 124 -7.05 -0.69 15.81
N GLN A 125 -8.07 -1.10 16.56
CA GLN A 125 -7.93 -1.64 17.91
C GLN A 125 -8.63 -3.01 17.96
N PRO A 126 -7.91 -4.12 17.65
CA PRO A 126 -8.51 -5.44 17.44
C PRO A 126 -9.35 -5.98 18.62
N PHE A 127 -9.11 -5.47 19.83
CA PHE A 127 -9.76 -5.91 21.07
C PHE A 127 -10.70 -4.86 21.67
N ARG A 128 -11.04 -3.81 20.92
CA ARG A 128 -11.97 -2.77 21.39
C ARG A 128 -13.34 -3.39 21.66
N GLU A 129 -13.90 -3.12 22.84
CA GLU A 129 -15.27 -3.52 23.14
C GLU A 129 -16.25 -2.87 22.15
N ALA A 130 -17.30 -3.60 21.76
CA ALA A 130 -18.20 -3.19 20.70
C ALA A 130 -18.82 -1.81 20.98
N GLY A 131 -18.48 -0.83 20.13
CA GLY A 131 -19.12 0.48 20.06
C GLY A 131 -20.00 0.63 18.80
N PRO A 132 -20.64 1.78 18.60
CA PRO A 132 -21.51 2.03 17.44
C PRO A 132 -20.79 1.92 16.07
N LEU A 133 -19.45 1.93 16.06
CA LEU A 133 -18.62 1.68 14.89
C LEU A 133 -18.13 0.22 14.91
N ASN A 134 -19.06 -0.71 14.71
CA ASN A 134 -18.72 -2.12 14.60
C ASN A 134 -18.13 -2.41 13.21
N VAL A 135 -16.88 -2.03 12.96
CA VAL A 135 -16.26 -2.15 11.62
C VAL A 135 -15.59 -3.51 11.43
N ALA A 136 -15.87 -4.17 10.30
CA ALA A 136 -15.48 -5.57 10.12
C ALA A 136 -13.97 -5.76 9.96
N TYR A 137 -13.23 -4.79 9.40
CA TYR A 137 -11.76 -4.89 9.32
C TYR A 137 -11.10 -5.01 10.70
N GLU A 138 -11.59 -4.25 11.71
CA GLU A 138 -11.04 -4.26 13.06
C GLU A 138 -11.32 -5.59 13.76
N ARG A 139 -12.56 -6.08 13.71
CA ARG A 139 -12.96 -7.34 14.34
C ARG A 139 -12.24 -8.57 13.78
N ASN A 140 -11.84 -8.53 12.52
CA ASN A 140 -11.13 -9.63 11.88
C ASN A 140 -9.61 -9.48 12.01
N MET A 141 -9.10 -8.36 12.52
CA MET A 141 -7.66 -8.10 12.52
C MET A 141 -6.87 -9.13 13.32
N SER A 142 -7.40 -9.63 14.45
CA SER A 142 -6.71 -10.67 15.23
C SER A 142 -6.60 -12.00 14.49
N SER A 143 -7.62 -12.40 13.71
CA SER A 143 -7.57 -13.61 12.91
C SER A 143 -6.70 -13.45 11.67
N VAL A 144 -6.65 -12.24 11.08
CA VAL A 144 -5.71 -11.91 10.02
C VAL A 144 -4.28 -11.99 10.54
N TRP A 145 -4.03 -11.42 11.72
CA TRP A 145 -2.70 -11.40 12.32
C TRP A 145 -2.16 -12.81 12.52
N GLU A 146 -2.96 -13.73 13.06
CA GLU A 146 -2.58 -15.14 13.20
C GLU A 146 -2.31 -15.82 11.85
N ALA A 147 -3.04 -15.45 10.79
CA ALA A 147 -2.79 -15.99 9.45
C ALA A 147 -1.47 -15.45 8.84
N PHE A 148 -1.15 -14.18 9.08
CA PHE A 148 0.00 -13.50 8.49
C PHE A 148 1.29 -13.73 9.28
N TRP A 149 1.19 -13.83 10.60
CA TRP A 149 2.30 -14.01 11.53
C TRP A 149 1.93 -15.07 12.60
N PRO A 150 1.87 -16.37 12.22
CA PRO A 150 1.47 -17.43 13.14
C PRO A 150 2.34 -17.48 14.39
N GLY A 151 1.69 -17.46 15.55
CA GLY A 151 2.38 -17.48 16.85
C GLY A 151 2.85 -16.11 17.36
N GLU A 152 2.63 -15.02 16.62
CA GLU A 152 2.85 -13.65 17.11
C GLU A 152 1.59 -13.09 17.76
N GLU A 153 1.74 -12.40 18.90
CA GLU A 153 0.61 -11.75 19.56
C GLU A 153 0.10 -10.57 18.73
N CYS A 154 -1.19 -10.57 18.39
CA CYS A 154 -1.81 -9.45 17.69
C CYS A 154 -1.74 -8.18 18.56
N PRO A 155 -1.21 -7.06 18.05
CA PRO A 155 -1.07 -5.82 18.79
C PRO A 155 -2.43 -5.21 19.13
N LYS A 156 -2.47 -4.51 20.27
CA LYS A 156 -3.70 -3.84 20.75
C LYS A 156 -4.10 -2.63 19.90
N ILE A 157 -3.14 -2.03 19.22
CA ILE A 157 -3.31 -0.84 18.38
C ILE A 157 -2.47 -1.03 17.13
N ILE A 158 -3.06 -0.77 15.96
CA ILE A 158 -2.37 -0.64 14.69
C ILE A 158 -2.77 0.71 14.09
N ALA A 159 -1.78 1.50 13.71
CA ALA A 159 -2.00 2.85 13.22
C ALA A 159 -0.85 3.29 12.31
N ALA A 160 -1.22 3.93 11.21
CA ALA A 160 -0.35 4.65 10.30
C ALA A 160 -1.22 5.68 9.55
N PRO A 161 -0.65 6.72 8.92
CA PRO A 161 -1.41 7.56 8.00
C PRO A 161 -2.16 6.72 6.97
N CYS A 162 -3.43 7.03 6.73
CA CYS A 162 -4.29 6.23 5.85
C CYS A 162 -3.80 6.10 4.40
N CYS A 163 -4.58 5.31 3.68
CA CYS A 163 -4.86 5.40 2.25
C CYS A 163 -3.87 4.64 1.36
N ALA A 164 -3.12 3.69 1.91
CA ALA A 164 -2.31 2.71 1.16
C ALA A 164 -1.37 3.32 0.10
N GLN A 165 -0.92 4.57 0.29
CA GLN A 165 0.04 5.23 -0.59
C GLN A 165 1.40 5.32 0.10
N PHE A 166 2.36 4.54 -0.37
CA PHE A 166 3.67 4.41 0.26
C PHE A 166 4.77 4.13 -0.77
N ALA A 167 6.00 4.40 -0.40
CA ALA A 167 7.19 3.99 -1.14
C ALA A 167 8.03 3.04 -0.29
N VAL A 168 8.62 2.05 -0.93
CA VAL A 168 9.44 1.02 -0.29
C VAL A 168 10.66 0.74 -1.16
N SER A 169 11.79 0.46 -0.54
CA SER A 169 12.98 0.08 -1.29
C SER A 169 12.87 -1.36 -1.79
N GLY A 170 13.43 -1.66 -2.96
CA GLY A 170 13.47 -3.03 -3.47
C GLY A 170 14.14 -4.00 -2.48
N ALA A 171 15.18 -3.52 -1.78
CA ALA A 171 15.85 -4.27 -0.71
C ALA A 171 14.94 -4.56 0.49
N GLN A 172 14.06 -3.63 0.87
CA GLN A 172 13.11 -3.83 1.97
C GLN A 172 12.03 -4.86 1.60
N ILE A 173 11.54 -4.87 0.35
CA ILE A 173 10.61 -5.92 -0.12
C ILE A 173 11.28 -7.30 0.00
N MET A 174 12.56 -7.43 -0.35
CA MET A 174 13.29 -8.70 -0.31
C MET A 174 13.67 -9.19 1.10
N LYS A 175 13.41 -8.41 2.17
CA LYS A 175 13.62 -8.90 3.55
C LYS A 175 12.61 -9.96 3.96
N ARG A 176 11.51 -10.09 3.23
CA ARG A 176 10.44 -11.04 3.47
C ARG A 176 10.37 -12.03 2.31
N GLU A 177 10.28 -13.33 2.60
CA GLU A 177 10.29 -14.34 1.55
C GLU A 177 9.08 -14.23 0.62
N ARG A 178 9.25 -14.63 -0.64
CA ARG A 178 8.19 -14.57 -1.66
C ARG A 178 6.92 -15.31 -1.21
N GLU A 179 7.08 -16.45 -0.55
CA GLU A 179 6.02 -17.32 -0.07
C GLU A 179 5.12 -16.62 0.96
N GLU A 180 5.65 -15.65 1.70
CA GLU A 180 4.84 -14.87 2.64
C GLU A 180 3.90 -13.92 1.90
N TYR A 181 4.36 -13.26 0.83
CA TYR A 181 3.50 -12.45 -0.03
C TYR A 181 2.44 -13.29 -0.74
N VAL A 182 2.80 -14.50 -1.18
CA VAL A 182 1.84 -15.47 -1.74
C VAL A 182 0.77 -15.80 -0.72
N ARG A 183 1.15 -16.14 0.53
CA ARG A 183 0.20 -16.39 1.62
C ARG A 183 -0.73 -15.21 1.88
N TYR A 184 -0.24 -13.97 1.85
CA TYR A 184 -1.09 -12.79 2.00
C TYR A 184 -2.12 -12.68 0.87
N ARG A 185 -1.71 -12.96 -0.38
CA ARG A 185 -2.62 -12.94 -1.54
C ARG A 185 -3.62 -14.08 -1.48
N ASP A 186 -3.20 -15.29 -1.09
CA ASP A 186 -4.07 -16.44 -0.96
C ASP A 186 -5.14 -16.19 0.11
N TRP A 187 -4.75 -15.63 1.27
CA TRP A 187 -5.71 -15.16 2.28
C TRP A 187 -6.70 -14.14 1.72
N LEU A 188 -6.24 -13.19 0.91
CA LEU A 188 -7.10 -12.17 0.30
C LEU A 188 -8.13 -12.77 -0.67
N VAL A 189 -7.72 -13.79 -1.44
CA VAL A 189 -8.59 -14.51 -2.37
C VAL A 189 -9.62 -15.35 -1.62
N GLU A 190 -9.19 -16.06 -0.57
CA GLU A 190 -10.01 -17.06 0.13
C GLU A 190 -10.95 -16.43 1.18
N THR A 191 -10.62 -15.25 1.70
CA THR A 191 -11.38 -14.64 2.79
C THR A 191 -12.81 -14.27 2.39
N SER A 192 -13.76 -14.63 3.25
CA SER A 192 -15.17 -14.22 3.14
C SER A 192 -15.41 -12.75 3.50
N ILE A 193 -14.39 -12.04 4.00
CA ILE A 193 -14.46 -10.60 4.31
C ILE A 193 -14.65 -9.82 3.02
N GLY A 194 -15.68 -8.96 2.94
CA GLY A 194 -15.97 -8.19 1.73
C GLY A 194 -14.80 -7.33 1.23
N ASP A 195 -14.79 -7.04 -0.07
CA ASP A 195 -13.73 -6.29 -0.80
C ASP A 195 -13.23 -5.05 -0.04
N SER A 196 -14.15 -4.15 0.35
CA SER A 196 -13.78 -2.92 1.07
C SER A 196 -13.12 -3.16 2.44
N ASN A 197 -13.52 -4.20 3.18
CA ASN A 197 -12.93 -4.45 4.51
C ASN A 197 -11.60 -5.20 4.38
N SER A 198 -11.49 -6.14 3.44
CA SER A 198 -10.23 -6.84 3.16
C SER A 198 -9.16 -5.88 2.61
N GLY A 199 -9.52 -4.94 1.73
CA GLY A 199 -8.61 -3.87 1.31
C GLY A 199 -8.18 -2.97 2.47
N ARG A 200 -9.11 -2.55 3.33
CA ARG A 200 -8.81 -1.74 4.52
C ARG A 200 -7.92 -2.46 5.55
N ILE A 201 -7.99 -3.79 5.62
CA ILE A 201 -7.04 -4.58 6.43
C ILE A 201 -5.62 -4.40 5.89
N PHE A 202 -5.41 -4.57 4.58
CA PHE A 202 -4.10 -4.35 3.96
C PHE A 202 -3.62 -2.91 4.10
N GLU A 203 -4.50 -1.92 3.94
CA GLU A 203 -4.19 -0.51 4.13
C GLU A 203 -3.46 -0.25 5.45
N TYR A 204 -3.89 -0.90 6.54
CA TYR A 204 -3.28 -0.79 7.86
C TYR A 204 -2.25 -1.86 8.19
N LEU A 205 -1.86 -2.72 7.24
CA LEU A 205 -0.80 -3.70 7.44
C LEU A 205 0.41 -3.44 6.55
N TRP A 206 0.35 -2.53 5.57
CA TRP A 206 1.50 -2.30 4.68
C TRP A 206 2.78 -1.89 5.42
N HIS A 207 2.70 -0.95 6.37
CA HIS A 207 3.86 -0.55 7.14
C HIS A 207 4.45 -1.71 7.96
N VAL A 208 3.59 -2.55 8.55
CA VAL A 208 4.01 -3.76 9.30
C VAL A 208 4.63 -4.81 8.39
N ILE A 209 4.01 -5.08 7.23
CA ILE A 209 4.52 -6.01 6.22
C ILE A 209 5.95 -5.61 5.80
N PHE A 210 6.20 -4.30 5.70
CA PHE A 210 7.52 -3.72 5.39
C PHE A 210 8.34 -3.35 6.63
N GLY A 211 8.05 -3.95 7.78
CA GLY A 211 8.95 -3.99 8.94
C GLY A 211 8.91 -2.78 9.87
N GLN A 212 7.88 -1.94 9.77
CA GLN A 212 7.62 -0.89 10.75
C GLN A 212 6.82 -1.42 11.94
N ASP A 213 6.87 -0.70 13.06
CA ASP A 213 6.09 -1.02 14.25
C ASP A 213 4.57 -0.95 13.96
N PRO A 214 3.72 -1.71 14.69
CA PRO A 214 2.27 -1.65 14.53
C PRO A 214 1.68 -0.24 14.60
N VAL A 215 2.28 0.64 15.40
CA VAL A 215 1.97 2.08 15.46
C VAL A 215 3.11 2.86 14.82
N PHE A 216 2.94 3.23 13.55
CA PHE A 216 3.90 4.02 12.77
C PHE A 216 3.29 5.37 12.40
N CYS A 217 3.39 6.32 13.33
CA CYS A 217 2.79 7.65 13.22
C CYS A 217 3.86 8.74 13.38
N PRO A 218 4.74 8.93 12.38
CA PRO A 218 5.77 9.96 12.43
C PRO A 218 5.14 11.35 12.52
N ASP A 219 5.80 12.29 13.21
CA ASP A 219 5.36 13.69 13.22
C ASP A 219 5.26 14.23 11.78
N TYR A 220 4.29 15.11 11.54
CA TYR A 220 4.03 15.66 10.22
C TYR A 220 5.25 16.36 9.63
N GLN A 221 5.97 17.17 10.43
CA GLN A 221 7.11 17.93 9.93
C GLN A 221 8.30 17.04 9.63
N THR A 222 8.56 16.05 10.49
CA THR A 222 9.60 15.03 10.26
C THR A 222 9.29 14.23 8.99
N CYS A 223 8.07 13.70 8.87
CA CYS A 223 7.64 12.97 7.68
C CYS A 223 7.83 13.81 6.42
N TRP A 224 7.37 15.06 6.43
CA TRP A 224 7.45 15.91 5.25
C TRP A 224 8.90 16.19 4.85
N HIS A 225 9.76 16.51 5.81
CA HIS A 225 11.18 16.79 5.56
C HIS A 225 11.96 15.57 5.05
N ASP A 226 11.64 14.39 5.58
CA ASP A 226 12.40 13.19 5.26
C ASP A 226 11.94 12.58 3.93
N VAL A 227 10.62 12.59 3.65
CA VAL A 227 10.02 11.98 2.47
C VAL A 227 10.14 12.86 1.21
N TYR A 228 10.27 14.19 1.34
CA TYR A 228 10.23 15.16 0.23
C TYR A 228 11.30 16.25 0.33
#